data_AF-A0A349X1K2-F1
#
_entry.id   AF-A0A349X1K2-F1
#
_cell.length_a   1.000
_cell.length_b   1.000
_cell.length_c   1.000
_cell.angle_alpha   90.00
_cell.angle_beta   90.00
_cell.angle_gamma   90.00
#
_symmetry.space_group_name_H-M   'P 1'
#
loop_
_entity.id
_entity.type
_entity.pdbx_description
1 polymer ?
#
loop_
_entity_poly.entity_id
_entity_poly.type
_entity_poly.pdbx_seq_one_letter_code
_entity_poly.pdbx_strand_id
1 'polypeptide(L)'
;MSNYLLRDHKTGFKLTSKIVEEIASHVAITRRTFFAFWDTHNFEDRFIVAVRNPREIIISGYFYHLKCQEKWAIQENGYYYDYWADVHFTEQALRENQHLLDFAKTFSTPIPYQQKLASLSEEDGIIFEMNHIAKLTIDGMAKLSFLQEKNVHVLKLEDLIFKHDETVKNICYFLNVAKVHHDEIVKRALKHNLLHKQKESTLPAHATNTKVVEDRYKQHWSERIEKEYQNIFPDDPALLFGYAQP
;
A
#
# COMPACT_ATOMS: atom_id res chain seq x y z
N MET A 1 25.37 -2.18 5.53
CA MET A 1 24.06 -1.85 6.12
C MET A 1 23.41 -0.76 5.29
N SER A 2 22.53 -1.18 4.40
CA SER A 2 21.62 -0.33 3.63
C SER A 2 20.29 -0.20 4.36
N ASN A 3 19.53 0.85 4.08
CA ASN A 3 18.16 1.00 4.58
C ASN A 3 17.20 0.97 3.39
N TYR A 4 16.12 0.21 3.53
CA TYR A 4 15.11 0.04 2.50
C TYR A 4 13.74 0.49 3.01
N LEU A 5 12.99 1.16 2.14
CA LEU A 5 11.54 1.29 2.28
C LEU A 5 10.88 0.38 1.23
N LEU A 6 10.19 -0.65 1.69
CA LEU A 6 9.33 -1.52 0.89
C LEU A 6 7.89 -1.08 1.07
N ARG A 7 7.16 -0.96 -0.04
CA ARG A 7 5.77 -0.52 -0.05
C ARG A 7 5.07 -0.96 -1.32
N ASP A 8 3.77 -0.73 -1.36
CA ASP A 8 2.94 -0.94 -2.53
C ASP A 8 2.13 0.32 -2.85
N HIS A 9 1.61 0.42 -4.08
CA HIS A 9 0.83 1.56 -4.55
C HIS A 9 -0.40 1.83 -3.65
N LYS A 10 -0.96 0.79 -3.03
CA LYS A 10 -2.12 0.87 -2.12
C LYS A 10 -1.79 0.94 -0.62
N THR A 11 -0.52 0.82 -0.23
CA THR A 11 -0.09 0.95 1.18
C THR A 11 0.44 2.34 1.51
N GLY A 12 -0.14 3.37 0.89
CA GLY A 12 0.20 4.77 1.16
C GLY A 12 1.47 5.24 0.45
N PHE A 13 1.69 4.81 -0.80
CA PHE A 13 2.88 5.11 -1.61
C PHE A 13 3.35 6.57 -1.54
N LYS A 14 2.45 7.54 -1.72
CA LYS A 14 2.79 8.97 -1.69
C LYS A 14 3.12 9.45 -0.27
N LEU A 15 2.29 9.10 0.72
CA LEU A 15 2.49 9.53 2.10
C LEU A 15 3.81 8.99 2.67
N THR A 16 4.05 7.67 2.54
CA THR A 16 5.27 7.03 3.01
C THR A 16 6.51 7.56 2.28
N SER A 17 6.42 7.86 0.97
CA SER A 17 7.50 8.54 0.23
C SER A 17 7.85 9.87 0.87
N LYS A 18 6.85 10.71 1.12
CA LYS A 18 7.08 12.06 1.63
C LYS A 18 7.65 12.06 3.03
N ILE A 19 7.18 11.16 3.89
CA ILE A 19 7.72 11.05 5.26
C ILE A 19 9.16 10.55 5.24
N VAL A 20 9.46 9.53 4.42
CA VAL A 20 10.83 9.05 4.25
C VAL A 20 11.74 10.08 3.57
N GLU A 21 11.23 10.97 2.71
CA GLU A 21 12.00 12.11 2.18
C GLU A 21 12.49 13.06 3.29
N GLU A 22 11.65 13.36 4.27
CA GLU A 22 12.05 14.22 5.40
C GLU A 22 13.10 13.54 6.31
N ILE A 23 13.11 12.20 6.35
CA ILE A 23 14.11 11.42 7.10
C ILE A 23 15.41 11.26 6.29
N ALA A 24 15.31 11.17 4.97
CA ALA A 24 16.42 10.88 4.07
C ALA A 24 17.53 11.96 4.07
N SER A 25 17.27 13.15 4.62
CA SER A 25 18.31 14.16 4.87
C SER A 25 19.32 13.74 5.94
N HIS A 26 19.04 12.69 6.72
CA HIS A 26 19.90 12.20 7.81
C HIS A 26 20.43 10.78 7.57
N VAL A 27 19.80 10.00 6.69
CA VAL A 27 20.16 8.61 6.43
C VAL A 27 19.73 8.19 5.02
N ALA A 28 20.59 7.50 4.29
CA ALA A 28 20.27 7.03 2.94
C ALA A 28 19.23 5.89 3.01
N ILE A 29 18.15 6.01 2.22
CA ILE A 29 17.06 5.02 2.16
C ILE A 29 16.73 4.72 0.69
N THR A 30 16.91 3.46 0.30
CA THR A 30 16.53 2.94 -1.02
C THR A 30 15.05 2.56 -1.03
N ARG A 31 14.31 2.89 -2.09
CA ARG A 31 12.87 2.63 -2.18
C ARG A 31 12.60 1.47 -3.13
N ARG A 32 11.77 0.53 -2.70
CA ARG A 32 11.27 -0.59 -3.51
C ARG A 32 9.74 -0.57 -3.48
N THR A 33 9.13 -0.81 -4.63
CA THR A 33 7.67 -0.78 -4.83
C THR A 33 7.20 -2.10 -5.40
N PHE A 34 6.01 -2.56 -4.99
CA PHE A 34 5.37 -3.83 -5.33
C PHE A 34 5.98 -5.02 -4.60
N PHE A 35 5.36 -5.40 -3.49
CA PHE A 35 5.90 -6.44 -2.60
C PHE A 35 6.19 -7.76 -3.30
N ALA A 36 5.30 -8.15 -4.22
CA ALA A 36 5.40 -9.40 -4.96
C ALA A 36 6.74 -9.57 -5.71
N PHE A 37 7.44 -8.48 -6.02
CA PHE A 37 8.70 -8.47 -6.77
C PHE A 37 9.94 -8.31 -5.89
N TRP A 38 9.80 -8.21 -4.56
CA TRP A 38 10.89 -7.86 -3.65
C TRP A 38 10.98 -8.73 -2.39
N ASP A 39 10.88 -10.05 -2.55
CA ASP A 39 11.08 -11.03 -1.46
C ASP A 39 12.57 -11.37 -1.26
N THR A 40 13.41 -10.34 -1.17
CA THR A 40 14.84 -10.51 -0.88
C THR A 40 15.17 -9.79 0.43
N HIS A 41 15.70 -10.54 1.38
CA HIS A 41 16.04 -10.06 2.72
C HIS A 41 17.52 -10.34 3.02
N ASN A 42 18.18 -9.35 3.60
CA ASN A 42 19.54 -9.45 4.10
C ASN A 42 19.52 -9.01 5.57
N PHE A 43 19.93 -9.90 6.47
CA PHE A 43 19.90 -9.65 7.92
C PHE A 43 20.75 -8.44 8.36
N GLU A 44 21.72 -8.03 7.54
CA GLU A 44 22.59 -6.87 7.80
C GLU A 44 22.00 -5.53 7.36
N ASP A 45 20.90 -5.54 6.61
CA ASP A 45 20.21 -4.35 6.13
C ASP A 45 18.98 -4.04 7.00
N ARG A 46 18.44 -2.83 6.93
CA ARG A 46 17.21 -2.44 7.64
C ARG A 46 16.06 -2.24 6.68
N PHE A 47 14.88 -2.73 7.04
CA PHE A 47 13.69 -2.67 6.21
C PHE A 47 12.57 -1.95 6.93
N ILE A 48 12.04 -0.88 6.34
CA ILE A 48 10.74 -0.32 6.70
C ILE A 48 9.75 -0.91 5.72
N VAL A 49 8.76 -1.63 6.20
CA VAL A 49 7.73 -2.27 5.37
C VAL A 49 6.40 -1.59 5.62
N ALA A 50 5.92 -0.82 4.64
CA ALA A 50 4.69 -0.06 4.75
C ALA A 50 3.46 -0.94 4.47
N VAL A 51 2.77 -1.37 5.51
CA VAL A 51 1.56 -2.20 5.43
C VAL A 51 0.29 -1.36 5.57
N ARG A 52 -0.85 -1.94 5.21
CA ARG A 52 -2.18 -1.33 5.37
C ARG A 52 -3.19 -2.42 5.66
N ASN A 53 -4.25 -2.10 6.39
CA ASN A 53 -5.32 -3.08 6.65
C ASN A 53 -5.84 -3.63 5.29
N PRO A 54 -5.86 -4.96 5.06
CA PRO A 54 -6.33 -5.55 3.81
C PRO A 54 -7.74 -5.09 3.40
N ARG A 55 -8.64 -4.92 4.36
CA ARG A 55 -10.01 -4.44 4.11
C ARG A 55 -10.00 -2.99 3.61
N GLU A 56 -9.12 -2.15 4.15
CA GLU A 56 -8.88 -0.79 3.65
C GLU A 56 -8.23 -0.77 2.26
N ILE A 57 -7.32 -1.69 1.95
CA ILE A 57 -6.73 -1.83 0.61
C ILE A 57 -7.83 -2.08 -0.42
N ILE A 58 -8.77 -2.98 -0.12
CA ILE A 58 -9.88 -3.35 -1.00
C ILE A 58 -10.81 -2.16 -1.22
N ILE A 59 -11.37 -1.58 -0.13
CA ILE A 59 -12.32 -0.46 -0.24
C ILE A 59 -11.63 0.76 -0.87
N SER A 60 -10.38 1.06 -0.51
CA SER A 60 -9.66 2.17 -1.13
C SER A 60 -9.36 1.94 -2.61
N GLY A 61 -9.04 0.70 -3.00
CA GLY A 61 -8.79 0.34 -4.39
C GLY A 61 -10.02 0.55 -5.26
N TYR A 62 -11.18 0.06 -4.80
CA TYR A 62 -12.45 0.17 -5.53
C TYR A 62 -12.80 1.63 -5.84
N PHE A 63 -12.87 2.48 -4.80
CA PHE A 63 -13.19 3.91 -4.99
C PHE A 63 -12.13 4.70 -5.75
N TYR A 64 -10.87 4.24 -5.75
CA TYR A 64 -9.83 4.89 -6.51
C TYR A 64 -9.94 4.55 -8.00
N HIS A 65 -10.06 3.26 -8.34
CA HIS A 65 -10.10 2.81 -9.73
C HIS A 65 -11.38 3.20 -10.47
N LEU A 66 -12.49 3.47 -9.76
CA LEU A 66 -13.69 4.08 -10.34
C LEU A 66 -13.45 5.46 -10.98
N LYS A 67 -12.41 6.19 -10.56
CA LYS A 67 -12.17 7.58 -11.00
C LYS A 67 -10.72 7.88 -11.40
N CYS A 68 -9.82 6.91 -11.31
CA CYS A 68 -8.41 7.08 -11.66
C CYS A 68 -8.24 7.45 -13.14
N GLN A 69 -7.10 8.06 -13.46
CA GLN A 69 -6.74 8.45 -14.84
C GLN A 69 -5.54 7.63 -15.34
N GLU A 70 -5.28 6.49 -14.72
CA GLU A 70 -4.19 5.61 -15.10
C GLU A 70 -4.52 4.91 -16.42
N LYS A 71 -3.62 4.98 -17.40
CA LYS A 71 -3.84 4.46 -18.75
C LYS A 71 -4.29 3.00 -18.74
N TRP A 72 -3.65 2.18 -17.90
CA TRP A 72 -3.97 0.76 -17.79
C TRP A 72 -5.44 0.52 -17.40
N ALA A 73 -6.04 1.41 -16.61
CA ALA A 73 -7.41 1.24 -16.09
C ALA A 73 -8.48 1.79 -17.03
N ILE A 74 -8.15 2.81 -17.83
CA ILE A 74 -9.11 3.53 -18.68
C ILE A 74 -9.06 3.11 -20.15
N GLN A 75 -8.03 2.35 -20.55
CA GLN A 75 -7.87 1.84 -21.92
C GLN A 75 -8.16 0.35 -21.99
N GLU A 76 -8.73 -0.09 -23.10
CA GLU A 76 -8.83 -1.51 -23.43
C GLU A 76 -7.42 -2.08 -23.63
N ASN A 77 -7.20 -3.31 -23.17
CA ASN A 77 -5.92 -4.00 -23.21
C ASN A 77 -4.81 -3.24 -22.45
N GLY A 78 -5.20 -2.36 -21.52
CA GLY A 78 -4.29 -1.67 -20.63
C GLY A 78 -3.57 -2.65 -19.69
N TYR A 79 -2.25 -2.51 -19.59
CA TYR A 79 -1.43 -3.40 -18.77
C TYR A 79 -1.05 -2.74 -17.44
N TYR A 80 -1.49 -3.34 -16.33
CA TYR A 80 -1.31 -2.80 -14.99
C TYR A 80 0.15 -2.55 -14.59
N TYR A 81 1.07 -3.43 -15.03
CA TYR A 81 2.51 -3.31 -14.73
C TYR A 81 3.34 -2.63 -15.83
N ASP A 82 2.71 -2.05 -16.87
CA ASP A 82 3.38 -1.54 -18.09
C ASP A 82 4.67 -0.75 -17.81
N TYR A 83 4.56 0.44 -17.20
CA TYR A 83 5.72 1.26 -16.84
C TYR A 83 6.68 0.56 -15.86
N TRP A 84 6.15 -0.23 -14.92
CA TRP A 84 6.91 -0.79 -13.82
C TRP A 84 7.81 -1.95 -14.24
N ALA A 85 7.34 -2.77 -15.18
CA ALA A 85 8.09 -3.91 -15.71
C ALA A 85 9.38 -3.46 -16.39
N ASP A 86 9.33 -2.33 -17.10
CA ASP A 86 10.46 -1.85 -17.90
C ASP A 86 11.52 -1.11 -17.09
N VAL A 87 11.14 -0.45 -15.99
CA VAL A 87 12.02 0.52 -15.31
C VAL A 87 12.35 0.19 -13.85
N HIS A 88 11.59 -0.72 -13.23
CA HIS A 88 11.67 -0.93 -11.78
C HIS A 88 12.07 -2.35 -11.40
N PHE A 89 11.58 -3.37 -12.11
CA PHE A 89 11.84 -4.77 -11.78
C PHE A 89 13.12 -5.29 -12.43
N THR A 90 13.83 -6.18 -11.73
CA THR A 90 14.94 -6.91 -12.32
C THR A 90 14.43 -8.00 -13.27
N GLU A 91 15.22 -8.41 -14.25
CA GLU A 91 14.83 -9.51 -15.15
C GLU A 91 14.50 -10.81 -14.38
N GLN A 92 15.25 -11.08 -13.31
CA GLN A 92 14.99 -12.24 -12.47
C GLN A 92 13.62 -12.14 -11.79
N ALA A 93 13.30 -10.99 -11.19
CA ALA A 93 12.01 -10.76 -10.56
C ALA A 93 10.85 -10.85 -11.57
N LEU A 94 11.04 -10.38 -12.81
CA LEU A 94 10.05 -10.56 -13.88
C LEU A 94 9.83 -12.04 -14.20
N ARG A 95 10.90 -12.83 -14.38
CA ARG A 95 10.81 -14.26 -14.68
C ARG A 95 10.12 -15.05 -13.57
N GLU A 96 10.51 -14.81 -12.32
CA GLU A 96 9.95 -15.52 -11.15
C GLU A 96 8.47 -15.18 -10.91
N ASN A 97 8.05 -13.97 -11.30
CA ASN A 97 6.68 -13.48 -11.07
C ASN A 97 5.85 -13.39 -12.36
N GLN A 98 6.23 -14.13 -13.41
CA GLN A 98 5.55 -14.11 -14.71
C GLN A 98 4.04 -14.38 -14.60
N HIS A 99 3.65 -15.29 -13.71
CA HIS A 99 2.24 -15.61 -13.45
C HIS A 99 1.41 -14.39 -12.97
N LEU A 100 2.02 -13.48 -12.19
CA LEU A 100 1.36 -12.24 -11.75
C LEU A 100 1.23 -11.24 -12.89
N LEU A 101 2.25 -11.16 -13.75
CA LEU A 101 2.23 -10.31 -14.94
C LEU A 101 1.12 -10.76 -15.89
N ASP A 102 0.98 -12.06 -16.11
CA ASP A 102 -0.04 -12.63 -16.99
C ASP A 102 -1.44 -12.47 -16.42
N PHE A 103 -1.63 -12.66 -15.10
CA PHE A 103 -2.88 -12.34 -14.43
C PHE A 103 -3.25 -10.86 -14.58
N ALA A 104 -2.29 -9.95 -14.40
CA ALA A 104 -2.54 -8.51 -14.46
C ALA A 104 -2.85 -7.99 -15.88
N LYS A 105 -2.50 -8.74 -16.94
CA LYS A 105 -2.87 -8.42 -18.33
C LYS A 105 -4.36 -8.64 -18.61
N THR A 106 -5.06 -9.46 -17.82
CA THR A 106 -6.48 -9.75 -18.07
C THR A 106 -7.41 -8.67 -17.52
N PHE A 107 -6.90 -7.72 -16.73
CA PHE A 107 -7.71 -6.76 -15.98
C PHE A 107 -8.52 -5.82 -16.88
N SER A 108 -7.96 -5.39 -18.00
CA SER A 108 -8.59 -4.43 -18.92
C SER A 108 -8.98 -5.06 -20.26
N THR A 109 -9.26 -6.37 -20.28
CA THR A 109 -9.65 -7.12 -21.49
C THR A 109 -10.95 -7.90 -21.24
N PRO A 110 -11.96 -7.83 -22.13
CA PRO A 110 -12.02 -7.04 -23.36
C PRO A 110 -12.53 -5.59 -23.16
N ILE A 111 -12.68 -5.13 -21.91
CA ILE A 111 -13.12 -3.75 -21.62
C ILE A 111 -12.20 -3.10 -20.58
N PRO A 112 -12.04 -1.77 -20.58
CA PRO A 112 -11.26 -1.07 -19.57
C PRO A 112 -11.69 -1.43 -18.14
N TYR A 113 -10.73 -1.62 -17.23
CA TYR A 113 -10.99 -1.97 -15.83
C TYR A 113 -11.94 -0.99 -15.12
N GLN A 114 -11.77 0.31 -15.34
CA GLN A 114 -12.65 1.34 -14.77
C GLN A 114 -14.09 1.22 -15.28
N GLN A 115 -14.26 0.94 -16.58
CA GLN A 115 -15.58 0.73 -17.18
C GLN A 115 -16.23 -0.55 -16.62
N LYS A 116 -15.45 -1.62 -16.42
CA LYS A 116 -15.92 -2.84 -15.78
C LYS A 116 -16.43 -2.55 -14.37
N LEU A 117 -15.64 -1.86 -13.54
CA LEU A 117 -16.05 -1.47 -12.20
C LEU A 117 -17.31 -0.60 -12.18
N ALA A 118 -17.40 0.38 -13.07
CA ALA A 118 -18.56 1.28 -13.15
C ALA A 118 -19.85 0.57 -13.60
N SER A 119 -19.75 -0.61 -14.21
CA SER A 119 -20.91 -1.43 -14.61
C SER A 119 -21.48 -2.32 -13.50
N LEU A 120 -20.78 -2.42 -12.36
CA LEU A 120 -21.14 -3.29 -11.24
C LEU A 120 -21.87 -2.49 -10.14
N SER A 121 -22.63 -3.19 -9.31
CA SER A 121 -23.09 -2.61 -8.03
C SER A 121 -21.89 -2.29 -7.13
N GLU A 122 -22.07 -1.45 -6.09
CA GLU A 122 -20.97 -1.16 -5.16
C GLU A 122 -20.39 -2.43 -4.54
N GLU A 123 -21.26 -3.32 -4.07
CA GLU A 123 -20.86 -4.58 -3.45
C GLU A 123 -20.14 -5.51 -4.43
N ASP A 124 -20.67 -5.68 -5.64
CA ASP A 124 -20.04 -6.51 -6.68
C ASP A 124 -18.71 -5.90 -7.16
N GLY A 125 -18.61 -4.57 -7.20
CA GLY A 125 -17.40 -3.84 -7.57
C GLY A 125 -16.30 -3.97 -6.52
N ILE A 126 -16.66 -3.93 -5.23
CA ILE A 126 -15.74 -4.22 -4.12
C ILE A 126 -15.23 -5.66 -4.20
N ILE A 127 -16.12 -6.63 -4.44
CA ILE A 127 -15.74 -8.04 -4.62
C ILE A 127 -14.85 -8.23 -5.85
N PHE A 128 -15.15 -7.53 -6.94
CA PHE A 128 -14.33 -7.55 -8.14
C PHE A 128 -12.93 -7.00 -7.85
N GLU A 129 -12.81 -5.82 -7.24
CA GLU A 129 -11.51 -5.24 -6.85
C GLU A 129 -10.71 -6.17 -5.93
N MET A 130 -11.39 -6.79 -4.97
CA MET A 130 -10.83 -7.77 -4.04
C MET A 130 -10.18 -8.94 -4.77
N ASN A 131 -10.83 -9.47 -5.81
CA ASN A 131 -10.34 -10.61 -6.59
C ASN A 131 -9.23 -10.25 -7.60
N HIS A 132 -8.93 -8.96 -7.81
CA HIS A 132 -7.95 -8.52 -8.82
C HIS A 132 -6.79 -7.74 -8.19
N ILE A 133 -6.78 -6.41 -8.28
CA ILE A 133 -5.60 -5.62 -7.92
C ILE A 133 -5.38 -5.60 -6.41
N ALA A 134 -6.45 -5.63 -5.61
CA ALA A 134 -6.29 -5.70 -4.16
C ALA A 134 -5.67 -7.04 -3.74
N LYS A 135 -6.08 -8.16 -4.38
CA LYS A 135 -5.45 -9.47 -4.18
C LYS A 135 -3.96 -9.44 -4.44
N LEU A 136 -3.51 -8.90 -5.56
CA LEU A 136 -2.06 -8.80 -5.86
C LEU A 136 -1.28 -8.05 -4.77
N THR A 137 -1.86 -6.97 -4.24
CA THR A 137 -1.24 -6.18 -3.17
C THR A 137 -1.17 -6.98 -1.86
N ILE A 138 -2.30 -7.61 -1.48
CA ILE A 138 -2.43 -8.34 -0.22
C ILE A 138 -1.57 -9.60 -0.23
N ASP A 139 -1.62 -10.38 -1.31
CA ASP A 139 -0.79 -11.59 -1.49
C ASP A 139 0.70 -11.22 -1.48
N GLY A 140 1.09 -10.15 -2.18
CA GLY A 140 2.47 -9.67 -2.17
C GLY A 140 2.93 -9.27 -0.77
N MET A 141 2.08 -8.58 -0.01
CA MET A 141 2.37 -8.19 1.37
C MET A 141 2.47 -9.41 2.30
N ALA A 142 1.59 -10.41 2.12
CA ALA A 142 1.56 -11.62 2.93
C ALA A 142 2.72 -12.59 2.61
N LYS A 143 3.27 -12.53 1.40
CA LYS A 143 4.41 -13.35 0.96
C LYS A 143 5.73 -12.98 1.65
N LEU A 144 5.85 -11.77 2.21
CA LEU A 144 7.07 -11.30 2.85
C LEU A 144 7.41 -12.13 4.09
N SER A 145 8.23 -13.16 3.90
CA SER A 145 8.58 -14.16 4.91
C SER A 145 9.35 -13.59 6.12
N PHE A 146 9.97 -12.41 5.95
CA PHE A 146 10.83 -11.77 6.94
C PHE A 146 10.12 -10.70 7.78
N LEU A 147 8.80 -10.52 7.68
CA LEU A 147 8.08 -9.44 8.37
C LEU A 147 8.29 -9.36 9.89
N GLN A 148 8.60 -10.49 10.54
CA GLN A 148 8.79 -10.60 11.99
C GLN A 148 10.27 -10.46 12.41
N GLU A 149 11.18 -10.24 11.46
CA GLU A 149 12.60 -10.15 11.74
C GLU A 149 12.98 -8.84 12.45
N LYS A 150 13.98 -8.88 13.32
CA LYS A 150 14.38 -7.72 14.16
C LYS A 150 14.89 -6.53 13.36
N ASN A 151 15.40 -6.76 12.16
CA ASN A 151 15.87 -5.72 11.24
C ASN A 151 14.74 -5.19 10.34
N VAL A 152 13.48 -5.42 10.72
CA VAL A 152 12.28 -4.98 10.02
C VAL A 152 11.42 -4.13 10.94
N HIS A 153 10.99 -2.97 10.43
CA HIS A 153 10.00 -2.11 11.05
C HIS A 153 8.75 -2.11 10.20
N VAL A 154 7.71 -2.79 10.69
CA VAL A 154 6.38 -2.79 10.07
C VAL A 154 5.70 -1.45 10.35
N LEU A 155 5.51 -0.67 9.29
CA LEU A 155 4.89 0.65 9.33
C LEU A 155 3.44 0.53 8.86
N LYS A 156 2.47 0.61 9.78
CA LYS A 156 1.05 0.68 9.41
C LYS A 156 0.70 2.07 8.90
N LEU A 157 0.02 2.14 7.76
CA LEU A 157 -0.43 3.41 7.19
C LEU A 157 -1.37 4.16 8.15
N GLU A 158 -2.22 3.44 8.87
CA GLU A 158 -3.18 4.00 9.83
C GLU A 158 -2.45 4.68 10.98
N ASP A 159 -1.43 4.05 11.57
CA ASP A 159 -0.63 4.66 12.64
C ASP A 159 0.10 5.94 12.14
N LEU A 160 0.58 5.93 10.89
CA LEU A 160 1.21 7.11 10.29
C LEU A 160 0.26 8.31 10.13
N ILE A 161 -1.04 8.03 10.01
CA ILE A 161 -2.11 9.03 9.91
C ILE A 161 -2.57 9.46 11.31
N PHE A 162 -2.93 8.51 12.18
CA PHE A 162 -3.64 8.76 13.44
C PHE A 162 -2.73 8.85 14.67
N LYS A 163 -1.50 8.31 14.60
CA LYS A 163 -0.45 8.36 15.63
C LYS A 163 0.85 8.92 15.06
N HIS A 164 0.73 10.02 14.30
CA HIS A 164 1.78 10.53 13.43
C HIS A 164 3.13 10.74 14.12
N ASP A 165 3.16 11.55 15.19
CA ASP A 165 4.39 11.93 15.88
C ASP A 165 5.14 10.71 16.44
N GLU A 166 4.43 9.81 17.10
CA GLU A 166 4.98 8.56 17.63
C GLU A 166 5.55 7.69 16.50
N THR A 167 4.77 7.51 15.44
CA THR A 167 5.16 6.66 14.31
C THR A 167 6.40 7.19 13.60
N VAL A 168 6.49 8.49 13.34
CA VAL A 168 7.66 9.11 12.71
C VAL A 168 8.90 8.99 13.61
N LYS A 169 8.75 9.21 14.93
CA LYS A 169 9.85 9.01 15.90
C LYS A 169 10.33 7.55 15.91
N ASN A 170 9.41 6.58 15.88
CA ASN A 170 9.75 5.16 15.85
C ASN A 170 10.57 4.79 14.61
N ILE A 171 10.24 5.35 13.43
CA ILE A 171 11.04 5.18 12.21
C ILE A 171 12.44 5.79 12.40
N CYS A 172 12.53 6.98 12.99
CA CYS A 172 13.83 7.64 13.24
C CYS A 172 14.71 6.82 14.20
N TYR A 173 14.12 6.26 15.27
CA TYR A 173 14.83 5.36 16.19
C TYR A 173 15.32 4.11 15.48
N PHE A 174 14.46 3.45 14.73
CA PHE A 174 14.81 2.24 13.98
C PHE A 174 15.96 2.45 13.00
N LEU A 175 16.01 3.62 12.35
CA LEU A 175 17.06 4.00 11.42
C LEU A 175 18.33 4.57 12.08
N ASN A 176 18.40 4.63 13.40
CA ASN A 176 19.48 5.29 14.17
C ASN A 176 19.69 6.77 13.80
N VAL A 177 18.63 7.50 13.46
CA VAL A 177 18.71 8.96 13.31
C VAL A 177 18.96 9.56 14.69
N ALA A 178 19.91 10.49 14.81
CA ALA A 178 20.23 11.12 16.08
C ALA A 178 19.01 11.83 16.70
N LYS A 179 18.76 11.60 18.01
CA LYS A 179 17.61 12.12 18.75
C LYS A 179 17.38 13.63 18.57
N VAL A 180 18.44 14.40 18.44
CA VAL A 180 18.39 15.86 18.25
C VAL A 180 17.60 16.28 17.00
N HIS A 181 17.47 15.40 16.00
CA HIS A 181 16.73 15.68 14.76
C HIS A 181 15.26 15.22 14.78
N HIS A 182 14.84 14.46 15.79
CA HIS A 182 13.54 13.77 15.76
C HIS A 182 12.37 14.76 15.70
N ASP A 183 12.36 15.77 16.58
CA ASP A 183 11.25 16.73 16.63
C ASP A 183 11.17 17.62 15.38
N GLU A 184 12.33 17.94 14.78
CA GLU A 184 12.38 18.67 13.50
C GLU A 184 11.78 17.82 12.36
N ILE A 185 12.16 16.55 12.27
CA ILE A 185 11.63 15.63 11.26
C ILE A 185 10.12 15.46 11.42
N VAL A 186 9.63 15.24 12.65
CA VAL A 186 8.19 15.15 12.94
C VAL A 186 7.46 16.40 12.47
N LYS A 187 7.96 17.58 12.81
CA LYS A 187 7.38 18.86 12.41
C LYS A 187 7.32 19.00 10.88
N ARG A 188 8.39 18.61 10.17
CA ARG A 188 8.42 18.67 8.69
C ARG A 188 7.51 17.62 8.05
N ALA A 189 7.39 16.44 8.65
CA ALA A 189 6.54 15.36 8.19
C ALA A 189 5.04 15.67 8.34
N LEU A 190 4.67 16.47 9.35
CA LEU A 190 3.27 16.83 9.66
C LEU A 190 2.53 17.46 8.47
N LYS A 191 3.21 18.26 7.63
CA LYS A 191 2.62 18.87 6.42
C LYS A 191 2.10 17.84 5.40
N HIS A 192 2.57 16.59 5.51
CA HIS A 192 2.18 15.49 4.62
C HIS A 192 1.06 14.63 5.22
N ASN A 193 0.84 14.68 6.54
CA ASN A 193 -0.17 13.90 7.24
C ASN A 193 -1.58 14.21 6.72
N LEU A 194 -2.42 13.17 6.56
CA LEU A 194 -3.74 13.32 5.95
C LEU A 194 -4.74 14.06 6.85
N LEU A 195 -4.68 13.91 8.18
CA LEU A 195 -5.54 14.69 9.09
C LEU A 195 -5.19 16.17 9.02
N HIS A 196 -3.89 16.50 8.95
CA HIS A 196 -3.45 17.88 8.79
C HIS A 196 -3.92 18.46 7.44
N LYS A 197 -3.70 17.74 6.34
CA LYS A 197 -4.18 18.15 5.01
C LYS A 197 -5.69 18.28 4.92
N GLN A 198 -6.44 17.43 5.61
CA GLN A 198 -7.89 17.55 5.68
C GLN A 198 -8.33 18.85 6.36
N LYS A 199 -7.72 19.20 7.49
CA LYS A 199 -8.00 20.47 8.20
C LYS A 199 -7.70 21.69 7.34
N GLU A 200 -6.66 21.61 6.51
CA GLU A 200 -6.28 22.66 5.57
C GLU A 200 -7.06 22.62 4.24
N SER A 201 -7.95 21.64 4.03
CA SER A 201 -8.63 21.41 2.75
C SER A 201 -7.66 21.21 1.56
N THR A 202 -6.50 20.60 1.81
CA THR A 202 -5.44 20.32 0.83
C THR A 202 -5.20 18.83 0.58
N LEU A 203 -6.23 18.00 0.81
CA LEU A 203 -6.16 16.57 0.50
C LEU A 203 -5.84 16.34 -0.99
N PRO A 204 -5.02 15.33 -1.32
CA PRO A 204 -4.71 15.06 -2.71
C PRO A 204 -5.95 14.57 -3.47
N ALA A 205 -6.05 14.89 -4.76
CA ALA A 205 -7.19 14.54 -5.60
C ALA A 205 -7.50 13.02 -5.66
N HIS A 206 -6.46 12.19 -5.49
CA HIS A 206 -6.59 10.73 -5.45
C HIS A 206 -7.05 10.17 -4.10
N ALA A 207 -7.20 11.01 -3.05
CA ALA A 207 -7.74 10.56 -1.77
C ALA A 207 -9.19 10.05 -1.96
N THR A 208 -9.44 8.85 -1.47
CA THR A 208 -10.78 8.24 -1.44
C THR A 208 -11.45 8.43 -0.08
N ASN A 209 -10.67 8.40 1.00
CA ASN A 209 -11.12 8.72 2.36
C ASN A 209 -11.03 10.24 2.63
N THR A 210 -11.93 11.02 2.04
CA THR A 210 -11.93 12.49 2.16
C THR A 210 -12.25 13.00 3.56
N LYS A 211 -12.92 12.17 4.37
CA LYS A 211 -13.21 12.45 5.78
C LYS A 211 -12.11 11.96 6.74
N VAL A 212 -11.08 11.30 6.22
CA VAL A 212 -9.95 10.72 6.99
C VAL A 212 -10.44 9.96 8.22
N VAL A 213 -11.41 9.07 8.02
CA VAL A 213 -11.99 8.22 9.08
C VAL A 213 -11.16 6.96 9.23
N GLU A 214 -10.79 6.61 10.45
CA GLU A 214 -10.15 5.33 10.78
C GLU A 214 -11.15 4.18 10.54
N ASP A 215 -10.67 3.03 10.04
CA ASP A 215 -11.53 1.88 9.68
C ASP A 215 -12.73 2.22 8.78
N ARG A 216 -12.55 3.14 7.82
CA ARG A 216 -13.60 3.53 6.86
C ARG A 216 -14.23 2.33 6.16
N TYR A 217 -13.47 1.25 5.94
CA TYR A 217 -13.98 0.04 5.29
C TYR A 217 -15.30 -0.44 5.90
N LYS A 218 -15.49 -0.31 7.22
CA LYS A 218 -16.72 -0.70 7.94
C LYS A 218 -18.00 -0.05 7.41
N GLN A 219 -17.89 1.12 6.76
CA GLN A 219 -19.04 1.82 6.15
C GLN A 219 -19.54 1.15 4.87
N HIS A 220 -18.73 0.30 4.25
CA HIS A 220 -18.97 -0.35 2.96
C HIS A 220 -18.88 -1.88 3.04
N TRP A 221 -18.66 -2.44 4.24
CA TRP A 221 -18.35 -3.85 4.43
C TRP A 221 -19.60 -4.63 4.84
N SER A 222 -20.20 -5.32 3.88
CA SER A 222 -21.36 -6.18 4.12
C SER A 222 -20.96 -7.59 4.56
N GLU A 223 -21.91 -8.36 5.07
CA GLU A 223 -21.71 -9.79 5.37
C GLU A 223 -21.32 -10.60 4.13
N ARG A 224 -21.83 -10.24 2.95
CA ARG A 224 -21.47 -10.89 1.68
C ARG A 224 -20.02 -10.61 1.30
N ILE A 225 -19.56 -9.37 1.46
CA ILE A 225 -18.15 -9.01 1.23
C ILE A 225 -17.25 -9.75 2.23
N GLU A 226 -17.62 -9.80 3.51
CA GLU A 226 -16.83 -10.52 4.52
C GLU A 226 -16.74 -12.02 4.22
N LYS A 227 -17.85 -12.66 3.81
CA LYS A 227 -17.83 -14.07 3.40
C LYS A 227 -16.88 -14.31 2.22
N GLU A 228 -16.93 -13.44 1.21
CA GLU A 228 -16.03 -13.55 0.06
C GLU A 228 -14.57 -13.27 0.44
N TYR A 229 -14.34 -12.32 1.35
CA TYR A 229 -13.01 -12.05 1.91
C TYR A 229 -12.44 -13.30 2.59
N GLN A 230 -13.22 -13.97 3.42
CA GLN A 230 -12.82 -15.21 4.10
C GLN A 230 -12.59 -16.37 3.13
N ASN A 231 -13.35 -16.44 2.03
CA ASN A 231 -13.12 -17.44 0.98
C ASN A 231 -11.78 -17.23 0.27
N ILE A 232 -11.41 -15.99 -0.03
CA ILE A 232 -10.17 -15.64 -0.74
C ILE A 232 -8.97 -15.68 0.20
N PHE A 233 -9.17 -15.30 1.47
CA PHE A 233 -8.13 -15.13 2.49
C PHE A 233 -8.49 -15.88 3.79
N PRO A 234 -8.43 -17.24 3.79
CA PRO A 234 -8.87 -18.04 4.92
C PRO A 234 -8.05 -17.81 6.21
N ASP A 235 -6.78 -17.44 6.09
CA ASP A 235 -5.89 -17.20 7.24
C ASP A 235 -5.89 -15.74 7.73
N ASP A 236 -6.81 -14.90 7.23
CA ASP A 236 -6.91 -13.44 7.45
C ASP A 236 -5.54 -12.72 7.50
N PRO A 237 -5.02 -12.19 6.37
CA PRO A 237 -3.73 -11.52 6.34
C PRO A 237 -3.66 -10.30 7.26
N ALA A 238 -4.77 -9.74 7.72
CA ALA A 238 -4.75 -8.65 8.70
C ALA A 238 -4.04 -9.07 10.01
N LEU A 239 -4.17 -10.34 10.42
CA LEU A 239 -3.48 -10.90 11.58
C LEU A 239 -1.96 -10.88 11.42
N LEU A 240 -1.46 -11.24 10.24
CA LEU A 240 -0.03 -11.26 9.94
C LEU A 240 0.61 -9.88 10.11
N PHE A 241 -0.15 -8.82 9.85
CA PHE A 241 0.30 -7.43 9.99
C PHE A 241 -0.06 -6.81 11.35
N GLY A 242 -0.57 -7.62 12.28
CA GLY A 242 -0.90 -7.22 13.65
C GLY A 242 -2.13 -6.31 13.76
N TYR A 243 -3.08 -6.39 12.83
CA TYR A 243 -4.41 -5.79 13.02
C TYR A 243 -5.27 -6.72 13.90
N ALA A 244 -6.14 -6.14 14.71
CA ALA A 244 -7.08 -6.91 15.51
C ALA A 244 -8.13 -7.61 14.61
N GLN A 245 -8.68 -8.72 15.09
CA GLN A 245 -9.88 -9.30 14.50
C GLN A 245 -11.04 -8.29 14.58
N PRO A 246 -11.95 -8.28 13.59
CA PRO A 246 -13.14 -7.43 13.61
C PRO A 246 -14.01 -7.59 14.86
#